data_AF-A0A1U9NXK5-F1
#
_entry.id   AF-A0A1U9NXK5-F1
#
_cell.length_a   1.000
_cell.length_b   1.000
_cell.length_c   1.000
_cell.angle_alpha   90.00
_cell.angle_beta   90.00
_cell.angle_gamma   90.00
#
_symmetry.space_group_name_H-M   'P 1'
#
loop_
_entity.id
_entity.type
_entity.pdbx_description
1 polymer ?
#
loop_
_entity_poly.entity_id
_entity_poly.type
_entity_poly.pdbx_seq_one_letter_code
_entity_poly.pdbx_strand_id
1 'polypeptide(L)'
;MPISPYTKERLTEAAAGARTLTEALEHLGVDPRSGSRAYVRRRMSQLEVDTSHFERDGNRWTRKILEEAVGSSRNMYEVLRHLGLDAVGGNHTHITRRVRALGIDTSHFTGQSRTDRTGDNHRRRTAAEILCVDRSPHPRRTPSSSLRRALLELGTAESCAECGIAPVWMGEPLPLEVDHINGDWRDNRRENLRLLCPNCHSTTDTYRGRAKRRSR
;
A
#
# COMPACT_ATOMS: atom_id res chain seq x y z
N MET A 1 -5.36 39.65 -7.33
CA MET A 1 -5.51 38.21 -7.06
C MET A 1 -6.32 37.60 -8.18
N PRO A 2 -5.97 36.41 -8.70
CA PRO A 2 -6.81 35.76 -9.71
C PRO A 2 -8.20 35.50 -9.12
N ILE A 3 -9.24 35.90 -9.85
CA ILE A 3 -10.63 35.65 -9.47
C ILE A 3 -10.84 34.14 -9.50
N SER A 4 -11.22 33.55 -8.36
CA SER A 4 -11.50 32.11 -8.30
C SER A 4 -12.64 31.79 -9.27
N PRO A 5 -12.55 30.71 -10.08
CA PRO A 5 -13.61 30.32 -11.01
C PRO A 5 -14.90 29.90 -10.30
N TYR A 6 -14.86 29.71 -8.97
CA TYR A 6 -15.99 29.36 -8.12
C TYR A 6 -16.51 30.61 -7.40
N THR A 7 -17.22 31.46 -8.15
CA THR A 7 -17.93 32.64 -7.62
C THR A 7 -19.18 32.21 -6.85
N LYS A 8 -19.76 33.12 -6.05
CA LYS A 8 -20.95 32.81 -5.24
C LYS A 8 -22.13 32.44 -6.14
N GLU A 9 -22.32 33.20 -7.20
CA GLU A 9 -23.41 33.05 -8.17
C GLU A 9 -23.36 31.67 -8.82
N ARG A 10 -22.19 31.28 -9.32
CA ARG A 10 -21.99 29.98 -10.00
C ARG A 10 -22.18 28.80 -9.05
N LEU A 11 -21.75 28.93 -7.79
CA LEU A 11 -21.94 27.88 -6.79
C LEU A 11 -23.41 27.76 -6.36
N THR A 12 -24.12 28.87 -6.23
CA THR A 12 -25.56 28.88 -5.91
C THR A 12 -26.38 28.25 -7.02
N GLU A 13 -26.11 28.58 -8.29
CA GLU A 13 -26.79 27.97 -9.43
C GLU A 13 -26.56 26.44 -9.47
N ALA A 14 -25.31 26.01 -9.30
CA ALA A 14 -24.98 24.59 -9.25
C ALA A 14 -25.64 23.85 -8.08
N ALA A 15 -25.72 24.49 -6.90
CA ALA A 15 -26.36 23.92 -5.71
C ALA A 15 -27.89 23.86 -5.84
N ALA A 16 -28.53 24.87 -6.44
CA ALA A 16 -29.99 24.91 -6.62
C ALA A 16 -30.49 23.75 -7.50
N GLY A 17 -29.72 23.35 -8.51
CA GLY A 17 -30.06 22.22 -9.38
C GLY A 17 -29.72 20.84 -8.80
N ALA A 18 -29.00 20.76 -7.68
CA ALA A 18 -28.42 19.52 -7.18
C ALA A 18 -29.03 19.08 -5.84
N ARG A 19 -29.21 17.77 -5.69
CA ARG A 19 -29.62 17.14 -4.41
C ARG A 19 -28.43 16.62 -3.62
N THR A 20 -27.25 16.56 -4.22
CA THR A 20 -26.00 16.14 -3.55
C THR A 20 -24.82 17.00 -3.97
N LEU A 21 -23.75 16.98 -3.16
CA LEU A 21 -22.50 17.66 -3.51
C LEU A 21 -21.86 17.09 -4.79
N THR A 22 -22.11 15.81 -5.10
CA THR A 22 -21.62 15.18 -6.33
C THR A 22 -22.32 15.76 -7.56
N GLU A 23 -23.66 15.80 -7.56
CA GLU A 23 -24.45 16.43 -8.62
C GLU A 23 -24.06 17.91 -8.81
N ALA A 24 -23.83 18.64 -7.70
CA ALA A 24 -23.37 20.03 -7.77
C ALA A 24 -21.99 20.18 -8.43
N LEU A 25 -21.07 19.24 -8.21
CA LEU A 25 -19.75 19.23 -8.88
C LEU A 25 -19.87 18.91 -10.36
N GLU A 26 -20.75 17.98 -10.73
CA GLU A 26 -21.05 17.64 -12.13
C GLU A 26 -21.63 18.85 -12.88
N HIS A 27 -22.56 19.59 -12.28
CA HIS A 27 -23.08 20.85 -12.84
C HIS A 27 -22.01 21.92 -13.01
N LEU A 28 -20.98 21.91 -12.16
CA LEU A 28 -19.83 22.82 -12.29
C LEU A 28 -18.84 22.39 -13.37
N GLY A 29 -19.01 21.21 -13.97
CA GLY A 29 -18.07 20.60 -14.91
C GLY A 29 -16.79 20.09 -14.25
N VAL A 30 -16.85 19.82 -12.94
CA VAL A 30 -15.71 19.36 -12.13
C VAL A 30 -15.88 17.88 -11.85
N ASP A 31 -14.84 17.09 -12.11
CA ASP A 31 -14.84 15.68 -11.72
C ASP A 31 -15.09 15.56 -10.21
N PRO A 32 -16.18 14.91 -9.77
CA PRO A 32 -16.47 14.72 -8.35
C PRO A 32 -15.38 13.95 -7.60
N ARG A 33 -14.51 13.22 -8.32
CA ARG A 33 -13.38 12.46 -7.78
C ARG A 33 -12.10 13.29 -7.63
N SER A 34 -12.09 14.51 -8.16
CA SER A 34 -10.93 15.40 -8.07
C SER A 34 -10.75 15.96 -6.65
N GLY A 35 -9.51 16.34 -6.31
CA GLY A 35 -9.20 17.04 -5.06
C GLY A 35 -9.94 18.36 -4.88
N SER A 36 -10.51 18.91 -5.96
CA SER A 36 -11.33 20.13 -5.97
C SER A 36 -12.61 19.98 -5.15
N ARG A 37 -13.12 18.76 -4.93
CA ARG A 37 -14.33 18.51 -4.13
C ARG A 37 -14.27 19.14 -2.73
N ALA A 38 -13.14 18.96 -2.03
CA ALA A 38 -12.96 19.54 -0.70
C ALA A 38 -12.88 21.08 -0.75
N TYR A 39 -12.23 21.62 -1.79
CA TYR A 39 -12.15 23.05 -2.01
C TYR A 39 -13.53 23.67 -2.29
N VAL A 40 -14.32 23.09 -3.20
CA VAL A 40 -15.65 23.58 -3.57
C VAL A 40 -16.59 23.54 -2.37
N ARG A 41 -16.59 22.45 -1.58
CA ARG A 41 -17.40 22.36 -0.36
C ARG A 41 -17.06 23.46 0.65
N ARG A 42 -15.76 23.67 0.90
CA ARG A 42 -15.30 24.75 1.78
C ARG A 42 -15.69 26.12 1.22
N ARG A 43 -15.61 26.31 -0.09
CA ARG A 43 -15.95 27.57 -0.76
C ARG A 43 -17.45 27.88 -0.69
N MET A 44 -18.31 26.88 -0.90
CA MET A 44 -19.76 27.01 -0.72
C MET A 44 -20.10 27.45 0.70
N SER A 45 -19.46 26.87 1.72
CA SER A 45 -19.63 27.29 3.12
C SER A 45 -19.13 28.72 3.38
N GLN A 46 -17.97 29.11 2.85
CA GLN A 46 -17.42 30.47 3.01
C GLN A 46 -18.26 31.55 2.34
N LEU A 47 -18.94 31.22 1.23
CA LEU A 47 -19.78 32.15 0.48
C LEU A 47 -21.26 32.07 0.85
N GLU A 48 -21.60 31.28 1.87
CA GLU A 48 -22.97 31.12 2.38
C GLU A 48 -23.94 30.66 1.30
N VAL A 49 -23.51 29.70 0.48
CA VAL A 49 -24.38 29.02 -0.48
C VAL A 49 -25.24 28.03 0.27
N ASP A 50 -26.56 28.10 0.07
CA ASP A 50 -27.48 27.14 0.67
C ASP A 50 -27.22 25.73 0.12
N THR A 51 -26.88 24.82 1.03
CA THR A 51 -26.62 23.40 0.78
C THR A 51 -27.36 22.54 1.79
N SER A 52 -28.34 23.11 2.51
CA SER A 52 -29.11 22.42 3.55
C SER A 52 -29.99 21.29 2.98
N HIS A 53 -30.42 21.43 1.73
CA HIS A 53 -31.14 20.41 0.97
C HIS A 53 -30.25 19.29 0.42
N PHE A 54 -28.92 19.40 0.55
CA PHE A 54 -28.03 18.33 0.09
C PHE A 54 -28.20 17.09 0.96
N GLU A 55 -28.65 16.01 0.34
CA GLU A 55 -28.61 14.69 0.92
C GLU A 55 -27.16 14.23 1.08
N ARG A 56 -26.91 13.37 2.07
CA ARG A 56 -25.61 12.67 2.14
C ARG A 56 -25.51 11.85 0.86
N ASP A 57 -24.42 12.02 0.12
CA ASP A 57 -24.15 11.19 -1.06
C ASP A 57 -24.40 9.73 -0.68
N GLY A 58 -25.39 9.12 -1.36
CA GLY A 58 -25.73 7.74 -1.15
C GLY A 58 -24.47 6.89 -1.30
N ASN A 59 -24.34 5.84 -0.49
CA ASN A 59 -23.18 4.96 -0.64
C ASN A 59 -23.21 4.37 -2.05
N ARG A 60 -22.24 4.78 -2.88
CA ARG A 60 -22.10 4.40 -4.30
C ARG A 60 -22.25 2.89 -4.52
N TRP A 61 -21.87 2.10 -3.53
CA TRP A 61 -21.98 0.64 -3.52
C TRP A 61 -23.23 0.22 -2.75
N THR A 62 -24.38 0.39 -3.40
CA THR A 62 -25.66 -0.12 -2.91
C THR A 62 -25.69 -1.65 -3.00
N ARG A 63 -26.59 -2.28 -2.24
CA ARG A 63 -26.80 -3.72 -2.28
C ARG A 63 -27.02 -4.23 -3.71
N LYS A 64 -27.94 -3.60 -4.44
CA LYS A 64 -28.29 -3.97 -5.82
C LYS A 64 -27.09 -3.97 -6.76
N ILE A 65 -26.28 -2.90 -6.72
CA ILE A 65 -25.09 -2.75 -7.57
C ILE A 65 -24.07 -3.85 -7.26
N LEU A 66 -23.87 -4.17 -5.98
CA LEU A 66 -22.92 -5.19 -5.56
C LEU A 66 -23.42 -6.62 -5.86
N GLU A 67 -24.71 -6.89 -5.71
CA GLU A 67 -25.32 -8.19 -6.05
C GLU A 67 -25.18 -8.48 -7.55
N GLU A 68 -25.46 -7.49 -8.40
CA GLU A 68 -25.26 -7.60 -9.85
C GLU A 68 -23.79 -7.86 -10.22
N ALA A 69 -22.87 -7.07 -9.65
CA ALA A 69 -21.44 -7.22 -9.93
C ALA A 69 -20.88 -8.55 -9.41
N VAL A 70 -21.34 -9.03 -8.24
CA VAL A 70 -20.93 -10.31 -7.65
C VAL A 70 -21.50 -11.48 -8.45
N GLY A 71 -22.77 -11.43 -8.87
CA GLY A 71 -23.40 -12.48 -9.68
C GLY A 71 -22.70 -12.68 -11.03
N SER A 72 -22.23 -11.59 -11.64
CA SER A 72 -21.51 -11.61 -12.92
C SER A 72 -20.01 -11.90 -12.82
N SER A 73 -19.49 -12.17 -11.62
CA SER A 73 -18.05 -12.31 -11.37
C SER A 73 -17.68 -13.66 -10.76
N ARG A 74 -16.46 -14.11 -11.02
CA ARG A 74 -15.88 -15.35 -10.48
C ARG A 74 -14.86 -15.10 -9.37
N ASN A 75 -14.48 -13.85 -9.12
CA ASN A 75 -13.59 -13.43 -8.04
C ASN A 75 -13.74 -11.93 -7.77
N MET A 76 -13.18 -11.45 -6.66
CA MET A 76 -13.29 -10.05 -6.25
C MET A 76 -12.58 -9.06 -7.20
N TYR A 77 -11.58 -9.50 -7.99
CA TYR A 77 -10.95 -8.62 -8.99
C TYR A 77 -11.87 -8.39 -10.19
N GLU A 78 -12.66 -9.39 -10.60
CA GLU A 78 -13.72 -9.22 -11.60
C GLU A 78 -14.81 -8.29 -11.11
N VAL A 79 -15.21 -8.40 -9.83
CA VAL A 79 -16.15 -7.46 -9.22
C VAL A 79 -15.62 -6.03 -9.32
N LEU A 80 -14.36 -5.78 -8.95
CA LEU A 80 -13.76 -4.46 -9.07
C LEU A 80 -13.76 -3.95 -10.52
N ARG A 81 -13.39 -4.80 -11.49
CA ARG A 81 -13.42 -4.45 -12.92
C ARG A 81 -14.83 -4.11 -13.40
N HIS A 82 -15.83 -4.89 -13.00
CA HIS A 82 -17.24 -4.65 -13.32
C HIS A 82 -17.75 -3.32 -12.72
N LEU A 83 -17.23 -2.94 -11.54
CA LEU A 83 -17.54 -1.66 -10.89
C LEU A 83 -16.72 -0.48 -11.45
N GLY A 84 -15.87 -0.71 -12.45
CA GLY A 84 -14.96 0.30 -13.02
C GLY A 84 -13.91 0.79 -12.02
N LEU A 85 -13.49 -0.08 -11.10
CA LEU A 85 -12.48 0.20 -10.08
C LEU A 85 -11.19 -0.57 -10.35
N ASP A 86 -10.08 0.13 -10.23
CA ASP A 86 -8.78 -0.51 -10.21
C ASP A 86 -8.51 -1.18 -8.86
N ALA A 87 -7.77 -2.28 -8.89
CA ALA A 87 -7.33 -3.02 -7.70
C ALA A 87 -6.17 -2.32 -6.95
N VAL A 88 -6.14 -0.99 -6.97
CA VAL A 88 -5.18 -0.15 -6.24
C VAL A 88 -5.89 0.65 -5.15
N GLY A 89 -5.14 1.11 -4.13
CA GLY A 89 -5.66 2.09 -3.17
C GLY A 89 -6.75 1.58 -2.21
N GLY A 90 -6.69 0.32 -1.76
CA GLY A 90 -7.61 -0.19 -0.73
C GLY A 90 -9.05 -0.47 -1.21
N ASN A 91 -9.37 -0.21 -2.48
CA ASN A 91 -10.67 -0.50 -3.09
C ASN A 91 -11.08 -1.96 -2.90
N HIS A 92 -10.16 -2.90 -3.11
CA HIS A 92 -10.41 -4.32 -2.89
C HIS A 92 -10.90 -4.58 -1.46
N THR A 93 -10.20 -4.05 -0.46
CA THR A 93 -10.56 -4.19 0.95
C THR A 93 -11.92 -3.56 1.25
N HIS A 94 -12.16 -2.36 0.72
CA HIS A 94 -13.41 -1.63 0.93
C HIS A 94 -14.62 -2.37 0.36
N ILE A 95 -14.57 -2.79 -0.91
CA ILE A 95 -15.65 -3.54 -1.58
C ILE A 95 -15.84 -4.90 -0.92
N THR A 96 -14.77 -5.62 -0.59
CA THR A 96 -14.86 -6.91 0.12
C THR A 96 -15.60 -6.76 1.46
N ARG A 97 -15.24 -5.74 2.26
CA ARG A 97 -15.91 -5.48 3.54
C ARG A 97 -17.39 -5.15 3.34
N ARG A 98 -17.71 -4.39 2.29
CA ARG A 98 -19.09 -4.00 1.99
C ARG A 98 -19.96 -5.18 1.57
N VAL A 99 -19.46 -6.02 0.66
CA VAL A 99 -20.12 -7.26 0.23
C VAL A 99 -20.43 -8.16 1.43
N ARG A 100 -19.46 -8.34 2.34
CA ARG A 100 -19.64 -9.09 3.59
C ARG A 100 -20.66 -8.46 4.53
N ALA A 101 -20.59 -7.15 4.75
CA ALA A 101 -21.53 -6.45 5.62
C ALA A 101 -22.98 -6.50 5.12
N LEU A 102 -23.16 -6.68 3.81
CA LEU A 102 -24.47 -6.85 3.18
C LEU A 102 -24.88 -8.33 3.08
N GLY A 103 -24.03 -9.28 3.48
CA GLY A 103 -24.34 -10.71 3.41
C GLY A 103 -24.60 -11.22 1.99
N ILE A 104 -23.94 -10.62 0.99
CA ILE A 104 -24.07 -11.06 -0.40
C ILE A 104 -23.27 -12.36 -0.57
N ASP A 105 -23.89 -13.38 -1.15
CA ASP A 105 -23.24 -14.67 -1.37
C ASP A 105 -22.10 -14.56 -2.40
N THR A 106 -20.94 -15.12 -2.05
CA THR A 106 -19.76 -15.21 -2.93
C THR A 106 -19.24 -16.64 -3.01
N SER A 107 -20.06 -17.63 -2.66
CA SER A 107 -19.68 -19.05 -2.62
C SER A 107 -19.25 -19.59 -3.99
N HIS A 108 -19.79 -19.03 -5.07
CA HIS A 108 -19.46 -19.39 -6.46
C HIS A 108 -18.12 -18.84 -6.95
N PHE A 109 -17.42 -18.02 -6.16
CA PHE A 109 -16.14 -17.46 -6.56
C PHE A 109 -15.07 -18.55 -6.67
N THR A 110 -14.55 -18.75 -7.89
CA THR A 110 -13.49 -19.71 -8.16
C THR A 110 -12.13 -19.03 -8.00
N GLY A 111 -11.66 -18.97 -6.75
CA GLY A 111 -10.30 -18.58 -6.43
C GLY A 111 -9.74 -19.51 -5.36
N GLN A 112 -8.96 -20.53 -5.77
CA GLN A 112 -8.07 -21.22 -4.84
C GLN A 112 -7.20 -20.17 -4.17
N SER A 113 -7.14 -20.21 -2.84
CA SER A 113 -6.26 -19.32 -2.11
C SER A 113 -4.82 -19.61 -2.56
N ARG A 114 -3.93 -18.59 -2.61
CA ARG A 114 -2.50 -18.82 -2.86
C ARG A 114 -1.92 -19.87 -1.90
N THR A 115 -2.50 -19.97 -0.71
CA THR A 115 -2.24 -20.97 0.33
C THR A 115 -2.50 -22.40 -0.15
N ASP A 116 -3.59 -22.67 -0.87
CA ASP A 116 -3.93 -24.04 -1.32
C ASP A 116 -2.96 -24.58 -2.38
N ARG A 117 -2.37 -23.70 -3.21
CA ARG A 117 -1.33 -24.07 -4.19
C ARG A 117 0.08 -24.18 -3.60
N THR A 118 0.26 -23.79 -2.33
CA THR A 118 1.56 -23.75 -1.64
C THR A 118 1.60 -24.73 -0.47
N GLY A 119 0.58 -25.58 -0.31
CA GLY A 119 0.44 -26.48 0.84
C GLY A 119 1.61 -27.45 1.05
N ASP A 120 2.37 -27.75 0.01
CA ASP A 120 3.52 -28.67 0.08
C ASP A 120 4.89 -27.97 0.11
N ASN A 121 4.95 -26.63 -0.01
CA ASN A 121 6.23 -25.92 -0.14
C ASN A 121 6.69 -25.28 1.18
N HIS A 122 6.69 -26.10 2.25
CA HIS A 122 7.09 -25.69 3.60
C HIS A 122 8.55 -26.04 3.95
N ARG A 123 9.37 -26.50 2.99
CA ARG A 123 10.79 -26.75 3.28
C ARG A 123 11.48 -25.42 3.63
N ARG A 124 11.78 -25.24 4.91
CA ARG A 124 12.61 -24.13 5.40
C ARG A 124 14.00 -24.26 4.77
N ARG A 125 14.40 -23.25 4.01
CA ARG A 125 15.76 -23.16 3.45
C ARG A 125 16.79 -23.14 4.57
N THR A 126 17.85 -23.91 4.39
CA THR A 126 19.03 -23.96 5.26
C THR A 126 19.83 -22.65 5.19
N ALA A 127 20.69 -22.40 6.18
CA ALA A 127 21.58 -21.25 6.16
C ALA A 127 22.50 -21.25 4.91
N ALA A 128 23.02 -22.42 4.52
CA ALA A 128 23.85 -22.57 3.33
C ALA A 128 23.11 -22.24 2.03
N GLU A 129 21.83 -22.63 1.90
CA GLU A 129 21.00 -22.28 0.74
C GLU A 129 20.68 -20.78 0.68
N ILE A 130 20.74 -20.06 1.80
CA ILE A 130 20.43 -18.63 1.90
C ILE A 130 21.68 -17.78 1.70
N LEU A 131 22.80 -18.18 2.32
CA LEU A 131 24.04 -17.42 2.38
C LEU A 131 24.96 -17.76 1.20
N CYS A 132 24.42 -17.63 0.00
CA CYS A 132 25.13 -17.87 -1.26
C CYS A 132 24.95 -16.69 -2.23
N VAL A 133 25.75 -16.68 -3.30
CA VAL A 133 25.57 -15.72 -4.40
C VAL A 133 24.43 -16.20 -5.30
N ASP A 134 23.41 -15.38 -5.50
CA ASP A 134 22.34 -15.68 -6.46
C ASP A 134 22.79 -15.32 -7.89
N ARG A 135 23.17 -16.34 -8.65
CA ARG A 135 23.59 -16.25 -10.06
C ARG A 135 22.46 -16.58 -11.05
N SER A 136 21.23 -16.72 -10.56
CA SER A 136 20.09 -17.06 -11.42
C SER A 136 19.83 -15.96 -12.46
N PRO A 137 19.28 -16.28 -13.64
CA PRO A 137 18.97 -15.27 -14.66
C PRO A 137 17.96 -14.21 -14.17
N HIS A 138 17.09 -14.58 -13.23
CA HIS A 138 16.06 -13.72 -12.65
C HIS A 138 16.14 -13.76 -11.12
N PRO A 139 17.21 -13.20 -10.52
CA PRO A 139 17.44 -13.31 -9.09
C PRO A 139 16.38 -12.52 -8.32
N ARG A 140 15.94 -13.06 -7.18
CA ARG A 140 15.00 -12.36 -6.28
C ARG A 140 15.73 -11.99 -5.01
N ARG A 141 15.51 -10.77 -4.53
CA ARG A 141 16.14 -10.30 -3.29
C ARG A 141 15.69 -11.16 -2.12
N THR A 142 16.65 -11.81 -1.45
CA THR A 142 16.40 -12.57 -0.24
C THR A 142 15.88 -11.64 0.87
N PRO A 143 14.79 -11.99 1.57
CA PRO A 143 14.29 -11.18 2.68
C PRO A 143 15.34 -11.01 3.79
N SER A 144 15.45 -9.81 4.34
CA SER A 144 16.44 -9.50 5.40
C SER A 144 16.27 -10.37 6.65
N SER A 145 15.04 -10.72 7.02
CA SER A 145 14.74 -11.64 8.12
C SER A 145 15.32 -13.04 7.89
N SER A 146 15.34 -13.52 6.65
CA SER A 146 15.93 -14.82 6.29
C SER A 146 17.46 -14.78 6.36
N LEU A 147 18.07 -13.68 5.90
CA LEU A 147 19.52 -13.46 6.02
C LEU A 147 19.95 -13.37 7.48
N ARG A 148 19.28 -12.53 8.28
CA ARG A 148 19.53 -12.38 9.73
C ARG A 148 19.44 -13.72 10.44
N ARG A 149 18.37 -14.48 10.20
CA ARG A 149 18.19 -15.83 10.75
C ARG A 149 19.36 -16.75 10.40
N ALA A 150 19.74 -16.81 9.12
CA ALA A 150 20.82 -17.69 8.66
C ALA A 150 22.18 -17.29 9.27
N LEU A 151 22.44 -16.00 9.45
CA LEU A 151 23.66 -15.51 10.13
C LEU A 151 23.69 -15.95 11.59
N LEU A 152 22.59 -15.80 12.32
CA LEU A 152 22.48 -16.23 13.72
C LEU A 152 22.62 -17.75 13.86
N GLU A 153 22.01 -18.53 12.95
CA GLU A 153 22.15 -19.99 12.91
C GLU A 153 23.60 -20.45 12.74
N LEU A 154 24.45 -19.65 12.10
CA LEU A 154 25.89 -19.92 11.94
C LEU A 154 26.78 -19.25 13.00
N GLY A 155 26.18 -18.72 14.08
CA GLY A 155 26.90 -18.17 15.22
C GLY A 155 27.42 -16.75 15.03
N THR A 156 26.88 -15.97 14.08
CA THR A 156 27.16 -14.53 14.02
C THR A 156 26.59 -13.86 15.27
N ALA A 157 27.38 -13.01 15.93
CA ALA A 157 26.94 -12.27 17.11
C ALA A 157 25.75 -11.37 16.78
N GLU A 158 24.73 -11.37 17.63
CA GLU A 158 23.56 -10.50 17.50
C GLU A 158 23.85 -9.09 18.04
N SER A 159 24.91 -8.46 17.54
CA SER A 159 25.34 -7.11 17.90
C SER A 159 25.69 -6.31 16.65
N CYS A 160 25.69 -5.00 16.75
CA CYS A 160 26.18 -4.15 15.65
C CYS A 160 27.66 -4.44 15.40
N ALA A 161 28.01 -4.73 14.15
CA ALA A 161 29.39 -5.01 13.73
C ALA A 161 30.32 -3.78 13.80
N GLU A 162 29.75 -2.57 13.88
CA GLU A 162 30.52 -1.32 13.95
C GLU A 162 30.68 -0.82 15.38
N CYS A 163 29.57 -0.58 16.09
CA CYS A 163 29.60 0.00 17.44
C CYS A 163 29.43 -1.03 18.57
N GLY A 164 29.23 -2.31 18.25
CA GLY A 164 29.05 -3.37 19.25
C GLY A 164 27.72 -3.34 20.00
N ILE A 165 26.81 -2.41 19.69
CA ILE A 165 25.55 -2.30 20.44
C ILE A 165 24.74 -3.60 20.35
N ALA A 166 24.22 -4.03 21.49
CA ALA A 166 23.31 -5.16 21.62
C ALA A 166 21.97 -4.85 20.92
N PRO A 167 21.10 -5.85 20.68
CA PRO A 167 19.81 -5.67 20.02
C PRO A 167 18.75 -5.14 21.02
N VAL A 168 19.17 -4.26 21.94
CA VAL A 168 18.35 -3.63 22.97
C VAL A 168 18.77 -2.16 23.09
N TRP A 169 17.80 -1.27 23.11
CA TRP A 169 17.99 0.17 23.28
C TRP A 169 17.02 0.69 24.33
N MET A 170 17.53 1.24 25.45
CA MET A 170 16.70 1.76 26.55
C MET A 170 15.68 0.75 27.09
N GLY A 171 16.03 -0.54 27.11
CA GLY A 171 15.14 -1.62 27.53
C GLY A 171 14.21 -2.17 26.44
N GLU A 172 14.13 -1.52 25.28
CA GLU A 172 13.29 -1.93 24.16
C GLU A 172 14.10 -2.71 23.10
N PRO A 173 13.48 -3.63 22.34
CA PRO A 173 14.16 -4.34 21.26
C PRO A 173 14.68 -3.38 20.18
N LEU A 174 15.97 -3.46 19.87
CA LEU A 174 16.60 -2.71 18.79
C LEU A 174 16.79 -3.63 17.57
N PRO A 175 16.03 -3.44 16.47
CA PRO A 175 16.21 -4.25 15.28
C PRO A 175 17.55 -3.93 14.61
N LEU A 176 18.43 -4.92 14.58
CA LEU A 176 19.65 -4.86 13.76
C LEU A 176 19.32 -5.14 12.29
N GLU A 177 19.81 -4.29 11.42
CA GLU A 177 19.63 -4.32 9.97
C GLU A 177 20.76 -5.13 9.30
N VAL A 178 20.45 -5.87 8.24
CA VAL A 178 21.44 -6.58 7.43
C VAL A 178 21.99 -5.62 6.38
N ASP A 179 23.30 -5.39 6.39
CA ASP A 179 24.04 -4.61 5.40
C ASP A 179 24.94 -5.52 4.55
N HIS A 180 25.03 -5.20 3.26
CA HIS A 180 25.92 -5.84 2.30
C HIS A 180 27.15 -4.95 2.15
N ILE A 181 28.32 -5.43 2.57
CA ILE A 181 29.57 -4.65 2.60
C ILE A 181 29.91 -4.08 1.21
N ASN A 182 29.77 -4.89 0.17
CA ASN A 182 29.99 -4.47 -1.22
C ASN A 182 28.79 -3.75 -1.88
N GLY A 183 27.65 -3.65 -1.18
CA GLY A 183 26.40 -3.08 -1.71
C GLY A 183 25.66 -3.93 -2.75
N ASP A 184 26.18 -5.10 -3.13
CA ASP A 184 25.53 -6.05 -4.02
C ASP A 184 24.58 -6.97 -3.24
N TRP A 185 23.28 -6.73 -3.41
CA TRP A 185 22.22 -7.51 -2.77
C TRP A 185 22.15 -8.98 -3.22
N ARG A 186 22.83 -9.36 -4.30
CA ARG A 186 22.90 -10.74 -4.80
C ARG A 186 23.95 -11.58 -4.09
N ASP A 187 24.98 -10.93 -3.54
CA ASP A 187 26.06 -11.59 -2.82
C ASP A 187 25.70 -11.74 -1.33
N ASN A 188 24.96 -12.80 -1.01
CA ASN A 188 24.55 -13.09 0.37
C ASN A 188 25.56 -13.94 1.15
N ARG A 189 26.79 -14.09 0.66
CA ARG A 189 27.81 -14.87 1.38
C ARG A 189 28.06 -14.26 2.75
N ARG A 190 28.32 -15.10 3.74
CA ARG A 190 28.47 -14.70 5.14
C ARG A 190 29.49 -13.57 5.32
N GLU A 191 30.62 -13.66 4.62
CA GLU A 191 31.71 -12.68 4.65
C GLU A 191 31.33 -11.31 4.09
N ASN A 192 30.27 -11.21 3.28
CA ASN A 192 29.79 -9.95 2.70
C ASN A 192 28.64 -9.33 3.52
N LEU A 193 28.13 -10.03 4.53
CA LEU A 193 27.00 -9.56 5.34
C LEU A 193 27.44 -9.17 6.73
N ARG A 194 26.86 -8.08 7.25
CA ARG A 194 27.01 -7.66 8.64
C ARG A 194 25.70 -7.16 9.23
N LEU A 195 25.56 -7.29 10.55
CA LEU A 195 24.43 -6.73 11.28
C LEU A 195 24.83 -5.33 11.78
N LEU A 196 24.02 -4.32 11.47
CA LEU A 196 24.24 -2.94 11.89
C LEU A 196 23.03 -2.41 12.66
N CYS A 197 23.26 -1.57 13.66
CA CYS A 197 22.16 -0.79 14.23
C CYS A 197 21.70 0.30 13.24
N PRO A 198 20.47 0.82 13.37
CA PRO A 198 19.93 1.83 12.44
C PRO A 198 20.83 3.07 12.31
N ASN A 199 21.50 3.48 13.38
CA ASN A 199 22.40 4.63 13.38
C ASN A 199 23.66 4.36 12.56
N CYS A 200 24.39 3.25 12.83
CA CYS A 200 25.58 2.88 12.07
C CYS A 200 25.26 2.52 10.61
N HIS A 201 24.11 1.90 10.34
CA HIS A 201 23.72 1.63 8.96
C HIS A 201 23.46 2.93 8.19
N SER A 202 22.87 3.94 8.82
CA SER A 202 22.59 5.23 8.18
C SER A 202 23.85 5.96 7.69
N THR A 203 25.02 5.65 8.25
CA THR A 203 26.31 6.26 7.89
C THR A 203 27.04 5.52 6.76
N THR A 204 26.59 4.35 6.33
CA THR A 204 27.24 3.61 5.23
C THR A 204 27.01 4.30 3.87
N ASP A 205 27.93 4.11 2.94
CA ASP A 205 27.77 4.60 1.56
C ASP A 205 26.66 3.84 0.81
N THR A 206 26.36 2.61 1.21
CA THR A 206 25.34 1.73 0.63
C THR A 206 23.92 2.02 1.14
N TYR A 207 23.79 2.81 2.23
CA TYR A 207 22.53 3.01 2.95
C TYR A 207 21.39 3.42 2.02
N ARG A 208 20.31 2.62 2.00
CA ARG A 208 19.12 2.84 1.17
C ARG A 208 19.43 3.19 -0.30
N GLY A 209 20.49 2.61 -0.86
CA GLY A 209 20.90 2.84 -2.24
C GLY A 209 21.59 4.19 -2.48
N ARG A 210 22.12 4.85 -1.43
CA ARG A 210 22.87 6.10 -1.51
C ARG A 210 24.01 6.04 -2.54
N ALA A 211 24.75 4.94 -2.60
CA ALA A 211 25.81 4.72 -3.60
C ALA A 211 25.31 4.84 -5.06
N LYS A 212 24.07 4.43 -5.37
CA LYS A 212 23.49 4.54 -6.72
C LYS A 212 23.20 5.98 -7.14
N ARG A 213 23.13 6.92 -6.19
CA ARG A 213 22.94 8.35 -6.48
C ARG A 213 24.25 9.08 -6.77
N ARG A 214 25.40 8.51 -6.37
CA ARG A 214 26.73 9.09 -6.61
C ARG A 214 27.37 8.64 -7.92
N SER A 215 26.92 7.52 -8.48
CA SER A 215 27.39 6.97 -9.75
C SER A 215 26.56 7.46 -10.96
N ARG A 216 25.85 8.59 -10.83
CA ARG A 216 25.14 9.31 -11.90
C ARG A 216 25.70 10.71 -11.96
#